data_AF-A0A843VK65-F1
#
_entry.id   AF-A0A843VK65-F1
#
_cell.length_a   1.000
_cell.length_b   1.000
_cell.length_c   1.000
_cell.angle_alpha   90.00
_cell.angle_beta   90.00
_cell.angle_gamma   90.00
#
_symmetry.space_group_name_H-M   'P 1'
#
loop_
_entity.id
_entity.type
_entity.pdbx_description
1 polymer ?
#
loop_
_entity_poly.entity_id
_entity_poly.type
_entity_poly.pdbx_seq_one_letter_code
_entity_poly.pdbx_strand_id
1 'polypeptide(L)' 'LILRCRYLVPADLIVGQFVYVVRKCIKLSPEKAILIFVKNILPPIAALMSAIYEENKDEDGFLYMTYSGKNTFGSI' A
#
# COMPACT_ATOMS: atom_id res chain seq x y z
N LEU A 1 12.02 12.08 -8.94
CA LEU A 1 10.72 11.86 -9.63
C LEU A 1 9.89 10.91 -8.79
N ILE A 2 8.90 11.42 -8.07
CA ILE A 2 7.97 10.60 -7.29
C ILE A 2 6.98 9.99 -8.28
N LEU A 3 7.03 8.67 -8.48
CA LEU A 3 6.06 7.95 -9.30
C LEU A 3 4.69 8.00 -8.60
N ARG A 4 3.79 8.86 -9.08
CA ARG A 4 2.43 9.01 -8.54
C ARG A 4 1.50 8.03 -9.25
N CYS A 5 1.32 6.85 -8.68
CA CYS A 5 0.35 5.86 -9.16
C CYS A 5 -1.03 6.15 -8.55
N ARG A 6 -2.06 6.31 -9.38
CA ARG A 6 -3.46 6.41 -8.96
C ARG A 6 -4.15 5.08 -9.22
N TYR A 7 -4.94 4.61 -8.25
CA TYR A 7 -5.65 3.34 -8.33
C TYR A 7 -7.14 3.58 -8.05
N LEU A 8 -7.99 2.82 -8.74
CA LEU A 8 -9.38 2.61 -8.35
C LEU A 8 -9.48 1.19 -7.82
N VAL A 9 -9.88 1.05 -6.56
CA VAL A 9 -9.79 -0.21 -5.81
C VAL A 9 -11.19 -0.64 -5.38
N PRO A 10 -11.57 -1.92 -5.57
CA PRO A 10 -12.83 -2.44 -5.04
C PRO A 10 -12.90 -2.27 -3.52
N ALA A 11 -14.08 -1.88 -3.02
CA ALA A 11 -14.31 -1.59 -1.60
C ALA A 11 -14.10 -2.82 -0.69
N ASP A 12 -14.35 -4.00 -1.23
CA ASP A 12 -14.26 -5.32 -0.58
C ASP A 12 -12.87 -5.96 -0.72
N LEU A 13 -11.94 -5.31 -1.43
CA LEU A 13 -10.57 -5.81 -1.53
C LEU A 13 -9.86 -5.70 -0.18
N ILE A 14 -9.13 -6.75 0.20
CA ILE A 14 -8.34 -6.76 1.43
C ILE A 14 -7.00 -6.06 1.20
N VAL A 15 -6.49 -5.35 2.20
CA VAL A 15 -5.19 -4.62 2.15
C VAL A 15 -4.06 -5.51 1.65
N GLY A 16 -3.93 -6.74 2.14
CA GLY A 16 -2.90 -7.68 1.68
C GLY A 16 -2.94 -7.99 0.19
N GLN A 17 -4.15 -8.10 -0.38
CA GLN A 17 -4.33 -8.30 -1.82
C GLN A 17 -3.95 -7.02 -2.59
N PHE A 18 -4.30 -5.85 -2.06
CA PHE A 18 -3.90 -4.57 -2.65
C PHE A 18 -2.37 -4.39 -2.67
N VAL A 19 -1.67 -4.76 -1.59
CA VAL A 19 -0.20 -4.74 -1.52
C VAL A 19 0.41 -5.58 -2.66
N TYR A 20 -0.18 -6.74 -2.95
CA TYR A 20 0.26 -7.59 -4.06
C TYR A 20 0.03 -6.94 -5.43
N VAL A 21 -1.09 -6.23 -5.63
CA VAL A 21 -1.38 -5.46 -6.86
C VAL A 21 -0.34 -4.34 -7.04
N VAL A 22 -0.06 -3.56 -5.99
CA VAL A 22 0.94 -2.49 -6.03
C VAL A 22 2.32 -3.06 -6.39
N ARG A 23 2.72 -4.20 -5.79
CA ARG A 23 3.98 -4.88 -6.09
C ARG A 23 4.14 -5.20 -7.58
N LYS A 24 3.08 -5.70 -8.21
CA LYS A 24 3.07 -5.97 -9.66
C LYS A 24 3.18 -4.70 -10.49
N CYS A 25 2.51 -3.63 -10.08
CA CYS A 25 2.51 -2.36 -10.81
C CYS A 25 3.91 -1.71 -10.84
N ILE A 26 4.63 -1.72 -9.72
CA ILE A 26 5.97 -1.12 -9.62
C ILE A 26 7.11 -2.05 -10.09
N LYS A 27 6.79 -3.25 -10.61
CA LYS A 27 7.75 -4.27 -11.10
C LYS A 27 8.87 -4.59 -10.09
N LEU A 28 8.53 -4.68 -8.80
CA LEU A 28 9.52 -4.94 -7.75
C LEU A 28 10.01 -6.40 -7.81
N SER A 29 11.34 -6.59 -7.74
CA SER A 29 11.96 -7.92 -7.68
C SER A 29 11.39 -8.78 -6.54
N PRO A 30 11.35 -10.12 -6.70
CA PRO A 30 10.86 -11.05 -5.68
C PRO A 30 11.60 -10.92 -4.33
N GLU A 31 12.87 -10.52 -4.38
CA GLU A 31 13.81 -10.40 -3.25
C GLU A 31 13.64 -9.12 -2.42
N LYS A 32 12.73 -8.22 -2.78
CA LYS A 32 12.50 -6.97 -2.05
C LYS A 32 11.13 -7.00 -1.37
N ALA A 33 11.10 -6.65 -0.09
CA ALA A 33 9.85 -6.44 0.62
C ALA A 33 9.32 -5.06 0.29
N ILE A 34 8.01 -4.98 0.13
CA ILE A 34 7.27 -3.73 0.08
C ILE A 34 6.43 -3.63 1.34
N LEU A 35 6.53 -2.49 2.01
CA LEU A 35 5.64 -2.11 3.10
C LEU A 35 4.83 -0.91 2.64
N ILE A 36 3.53 -0.93 2.87
CA ILE A 36 2.62 0.18 2.58
C ILE A 36 2.19 0.79 3.91
N PHE A 37 2.16 2.11 3.96
CA PHE A 37 1.78 2.89 5.12
C PHE A 37 0.64 3.84 4.76
N VAL A 38 -0.28 4.02 5.70
CA VAL A 38 -1.36 4.99 5.67
C VAL A 38 -1.16 5.90 6.87
N LYS A 39 -1.02 7.21 6.66
CA LYS A 39 -0.69 8.18 7.73
C LYS A 39 0.50 7.74 8.61
N ASN A 40 1.55 7.19 7.99
CA ASN A 40 2.75 6.63 8.64
C ASN A 40 2.54 5.37 9.51
N ILE A 41 1.37 4.74 9.45
CA ILE A 41 1.04 3.51 10.19
C ILE A 41 0.90 2.34 9.20
N LEU A 42 1.31 1.13 9.62
CA LEU A 42 1.06 -0.10 8.88
C LEU A 42 -0.42 -0.50 9.02
N PRO A 43 -1.21 -0.49 7.94
CA PRO A 43 -2.60 -0.92 8.02
C PRO A 43 -2.69 -2.43 8.29
N PRO A 44 -3.74 -2.91 8.99
CA PRO A 44 -3.95 -4.34 9.19
C PRO A 44 -4.12 -5.06 7.84
N ILE A 45 -3.34 -6.12 7.62
CA ILE A 45 -3.31 -6.84 6.34
C ILE A 45 -4.66 -7.47 5.98
N ALA A 46 -5.46 -7.87 6.97
CA ALA A 46 -6.77 -8.48 6.80
C ALA A 46 -7.93 -7.47 6.71
N ALA A 47 -7.67 -6.17 6.86
CA ALA A 47 -8.71 -5.15 6.77
C ALA A 47 -9.17 -4.94 5.32
N LEU A 48 -10.42 -4.49 5.16
CA LEU A 48 -10.97 -4.06 3.89
C LEU A 48 -10.41 -2.68 3.51
N MET A 49 -10.17 -2.46 2.22
CA MET A 49 -9.75 -1.16 1.69
C MET A 49 -10.76 -0.06 1.95
N SER A 50 -12.06 -0.38 1.96
CA SER A 50 -13.13 0.54 2.35
C SER A 50 -13.00 1.03 3.79
N ALA A 51 -12.71 0.14 4.74
CA ALA A 51 -12.50 0.52 6.14
C ALA A 51 -11.29 1.45 6.29
N ILE A 52 -10.17 1.11 5.64
CA ILE A 52 -8.98 1.97 5.63
C ILE A 52 -9.28 3.33 5.01
N TYR A 53 -10.05 3.36 3.92
CA TYR A 53 -10.45 4.58 3.22
C TYR A 53 -11.30 5.49 4.11
N GLU A 54 -12.36 4.99 4.74
CA GLU A 54 -13.24 5.83 5.55
C GLU A 54 -12.53 6.45 6.76
N GLU A 55 -11.61 5.71 7.39
CA GLU A 55 -10.86 6.21 8.54
C GLU A 55 -9.71 7.17 8.16
N ASN A 56 -9.19 7.07 6.93
CA ASN A 56 -7.91 7.70 6.59
C ASN A 56 -7.90 8.55 5.31
N LYS A 57 -9.01 8.66 4.58
CA LYS A 57 -9.12 9.58 3.44
C LYS A 57 -8.85 11.01 3.86
N ASP A 58 -8.29 11.76 2.92
CA ASP A 58 -8.07 13.19 3.04
C ASP A 58 -9.34 13.97 2.64
N GLU A 59 -9.36 15.27 2.88
CA GLU A 59 -10.51 16.13 2.58
C GLU A 59 -10.78 16.23 1.06
N ASP A 60 -9.76 15.98 0.25
CA ASP A 60 -9.87 15.93 -1.21
C ASP A 60 -10.55 14.65 -1.74
N GLY A 61 -10.92 13.72 -0.84
CA GLY A 61 -11.59 12.46 -1.18
C GLY A 61 -10.64 11.33 -1.60
N PHE A 62 -9.32 11.51 -1.51
CA PHE A 62 -8.34 10.47 -1.80
C PHE A 62 -7.73 9.85 -0.55
N LEU A 63 -7.35 8.57 -0.68
CA LEU A 63 -6.55 7.88 0.31
C LEU A 63 -5.09 7.89 -0.11
N TYR A 64 -4.25 8.53 0.69
CA TYR A 64 -2.82 8.62 0.45
C TYR A 64 -2.06 7.48 1.13
N MET A 65 -1.26 6.78 0.33
CA MET A 65 -0.42 5.68 0.78
C MET A 65 1.02 5.93 0.39
N THR A 66 1.94 5.70 1.32
CA THR A 66 3.38 5.70 1.06
C THR A 66 3.88 4.26 1.07
N TYR A 67 4.86 3.95 0.23
CA TYR A 67 5.50 2.64 0.24
C TYR A 67 6.99 2.78 0.51
N SER A 68 7.55 1.80 1.22
CA SER A 68 8.98 1.68 1.46
C SER A 68 9.45 0.31 0.99
N GLY A 69 10.52 0.30 0.18
CA GLY A 69 11.23 -0.91 -0.19
C GLY A 69 12.32 -1.19 0.84
N LYS A 70 12.18 -2.25 1.63
CA LYS A 70 13.28 -2.78 2.46
C LYS A 70 13.84 -4.03 1.78
N ASN A 71 15.17 -4.15 1.73
CA ASN A 71 15.80 -5.42 1.36
C ASN A 71 15.41 -6.46 2.43
N THR A 72 14.86 -7.60 2.02
CA THR A 72 14.44 -8.67 2.95
C THR A 72 15.61 -9.38 3.60
N PHE A 73 16.79 -9.29 3.01
CA PHE A 73 18.03 -9.67 3.66
C PHE A 73 18.51 -8.48 4.48
N GLY A 74 18.24 -8.50 5.78
CA GLY A 74 18.94 -7.63 6.71
C GLY A 74 20.43 -7.83 6.52
N SER A 75 21.18 -6.76 6.28
CA SER A 75 22.62 -6.81 6.53
C SER A 75 22.80 -7.14 8.00
N ILE A 76 23.45 -8.28 8.24
CA ILE A 76 24.08 -8.62 9.51
C ILE A 76 25.14 -7.56 9.82
#